data_AF-A0A533TLH8-F1
#
_entry.id   AF-A0A533TLH8-F1
#
_cell.length_a   1.000
_cell.length_b   1.000
_cell.length_c   1.000
_cell.angle_alpha   90.00
_cell.angle_beta   90.00
_cell.angle_gamma   90.00
#
_symmetry.space_group_name_H-M   'P 1'
#
loop_
_entity.id
_entity.type
_entity.pdbx_description
1 polymer ?
#
loop_
_entity_poly.entity_id
_entity_poly.type
_entity_poly.pdbx_seq_one_letter_code
_entity_poly.pdbx_strand_id
1 'polypeptide(L)'
;MIFLHTLLLAVALLTSMQERFRAYRMQLKAYALYEQHAYSEAQVAFEGISAVAREEKERATAAYNLGCALYMQGKFGEAATLFARSAKPGSQNRSMQLRATTPTTSIASIFNEGDALAMMAMGESSKARKTILFRQSLNRFKTVLLTQPGDGDAKINYEIVSRYLRELETPEKKSSPQPLSGISNNITDRLLDNARQDESSIMQRPPRIKAPANRGNHNEKDW
;
A
#
# COMPACT_ATOMS: atom_id res chain seq x y z
N MET A 1 37.02 37.73 12.53
CA MET A 1 35.97 37.22 11.63
C MET A 1 36.03 35.69 11.49
N ILE A 2 37.19 35.09 11.16
CA ILE A 2 37.33 33.62 11.01
C ILE A 2 36.90 32.82 12.26
N PHE A 3 37.28 33.27 13.46
CA PHE A 3 36.96 32.60 14.74
C PHE A 3 35.45 32.49 15.06
N LEU A 4 34.65 33.48 14.66
CA LEU A 4 33.20 33.46 14.92
C LEU A 4 32.51 32.45 13.99
N HIS A 5 32.93 32.37 12.73
CA HIS A 5 32.38 31.43 11.76
C HIS A 5 32.77 29.98 12.10
N THR A 6 33.99 29.73 12.57
CA THR A 6 34.40 28.40 13.02
C THR A 6 33.64 27.95 14.27
N LEU A 7 33.38 28.86 15.21
CA LEU A 7 32.58 28.56 16.41
C LEU A 7 31.12 28.26 16.06
N LEU A 8 30.51 29.08 15.20
CA LEU A 8 29.13 28.85 14.72
C LEU A 8 28.99 27.52 13.97
N LEU A 9 29.98 27.17 13.14
CA LEU A 9 30.01 25.88 12.45
C LEU A 9 30.13 24.71 13.43
N ALA A 10 31.01 24.81 14.43
CA ALA A 10 31.18 23.78 15.46
C ALA A 10 29.90 23.55 16.27
N VAL A 11 29.22 24.63 16.68
CA VAL A 11 27.93 24.54 17.40
C VAL A 11 26.86 23.89 16.53
N ALA A 12 26.74 24.26 15.25
CA ALA A 12 25.78 23.65 14.32
C ALA A 12 26.04 22.16 14.07
N LEU A 13 27.31 21.74 14.04
CA LEU A 13 27.69 20.33 13.91
C LEU A 13 27.38 19.52 15.17
N LEU A 14 27.61 20.07 16.38
CA LEU A 14 27.26 19.38 17.62
C LEU A 14 25.75 19.20 17.77
N THR A 15 24.95 20.22 17.49
CA THR A 15 23.48 20.14 17.62
C THR A 15 22.88 19.16 16.62
N SER A 16 23.33 19.21 15.35
CA SER A 16 22.89 18.26 14.32
C SER A 16 23.29 16.82 14.63
N MET A 17 24.47 16.58 15.21
CA MET A 17 24.86 15.24 15.67
C MET A 17 23.96 14.75 16.81
N GLN A 18 23.66 15.58 17.81
CA GLN A 18 22.78 15.21 18.93
C GLN A 18 21.37 14.83 18.46
N GLU A 19 20.79 15.59 17.51
CA GLU A 19 19.48 15.27 16.93
C GLU A 19 19.50 13.93 16.17
N ARG A 20 20.54 13.68 15.37
CA ARG A 20 20.69 12.41 14.65
C ARG A 20 20.85 11.21 15.59
N PHE A 21 21.64 11.35 16.64
CA PHE A 21 21.78 10.29 17.66
C PHE A 21 20.47 10.03 18.39
N ARG A 22 19.66 11.08 18.67
CA ARG A 22 18.35 10.92 19.28
C ARG A 22 17.39 10.15 18.37
N ALA A 23 17.28 10.54 17.10
CA ALA A 23 16.44 9.86 16.12
C ALA A 23 16.83 8.38 15.98
N TYR A 24 18.13 8.11 15.86
CA TYR A 24 18.66 6.74 15.78
C TYR A 24 18.31 5.90 17.01
N ARG A 25 18.48 6.44 18.23
CA ARG A 25 18.11 5.75 19.47
C ARG A 25 16.62 5.46 19.57
N MET A 26 15.77 6.40 19.14
CA MET A 26 14.32 6.20 19.11
C MET A 26 13.97 5.04 18.16
N GLN A 27 14.59 5.00 16.99
CA GLN A 27 14.40 3.93 16.01
C GLN A 27 14.83 2.56 16.53
N LEU A 28 16.03 2.45 17.14
CA LEU A 28 16.48 1.20 17.76
C LEU A 28 15.53 0.72 18.85
N LYS A 29 15.06 1.64 19.72
CA LYS A 29 14.11 1.30 20.78
C LYS A 29 12.79 0.78 20.18
N ALA A 30 12.25 1.46 19.17
CA ALA A 30 10.99 1.07 18.54
C ALA A 30 11.08 -0.31 17.88
N TYR A 31 12.19 -0.61 17.18
CA TYR A 31 12.41 -1.95 16.63
C TYR A 31 12.59 -3.00 17.72
N ALA A 32 13.36 -2.72 18.77
CA ALA A 32 13.52 -3.67 19.88
C ALA A 32 12.17 -4.03 20.53
N LEU A 33 11.27 -3.05 20.70
CA LEU A 33 9.92 -3.31 21.19
C LEU A 33 9.11 -4.17 20.21
N TYR A 34 9.22 -3.90 18.91
CA TYR A 34 8.55 -4.69 17.88
C TYR A 34 9.03 -6.16 17.85
N GLU A 35 10.35 -6.38 17.88
CA GLU A 35 10.97 -7.72 17.92
C GLU A 35 10.64 -8.48 19.21
N GLN A 36 10.39 -7.76 20.31
CA GLN A 36 9.93 -8.34 21.58
C GLN A 36 8.41 -8.61 21.62
N HIS A 37 7.71 -8.44 20.49
CA HIS A 37 6.26 -8.54 20.39
C HIS A 37 5.48 -7.53 21.27
N ALA A 38 6.15 -6.51 21.80
CA ALA A 38 5.56 -5.41 22.55
C ALA A 38 4.95 -4.38 21.58
N TYR A 39 3.94 -4.82 20.82
CA TYR A 39 3.45 -4.09 19.65
C TYR A 39 2.73 -2.78 20.00
N SER A 40 2.08 -2.70 21.17
CA SER A 40 1.45 -1.47 21.63
C SER A 40 2.49 -0.40 21.99
N GLU A 41 3.59 -0.80 22.63
CA GLU A 41 4.71 0.08 22.95
C GLU A 41 5.49 0.47 21.69
N ALA A 42 5.67 -0.47 20.76
CA ALA A 42 6.26 -0.20 19.45
C ALA A 42 5.43 0.82 18.67
N GLN A 43 4.09 0.71 18.69
CA GLN A 43 3.17 1.68 18.08
C GLN A 43 3.44 3.10 18.61
N VAL A 44 3.43 3.29 19.93
CA VAL A 44 3.70 4.59 20.56
C VAL A 44 5.09 5.11 20.18
N ALA A 45 6.09 4.24 20.14
CA ALA A 45 7.44 4.62 19.75
C ALA A 45 7.54 5.08 18.28
N PHE A 46 6.88 4.37 17.34
CA PHE A 46 6.85 4.74 15.93
C PHE A 46 6.03 6.02 15.66
N GLU A 47 4.93 6.26 16.40
CA GLU A 47 4.21 7.52 16.38
C GLU A 47 5.10 8.69 16.82
N GLY A 48 5.88 8.50 17.89
CA GLY A 48 6.86 9.47 18.36
C GLY A 48 7.94 9.79 17.31
N ILE A 49 8.42 8.79 16.58
CA ILE A 49 9.36 8.99 15.45
C ILE A 49 8.69 9.79 14.33
N SER A 50 7.46 9.41 13.94
CA SER A 50 6.73 10.10 12.88
C SER A 50 6.47 11.58 13.21
N ALA A 51 6.29 11.93 14.48
CA ALA A 51 6.05 13.30 14.93
C ALA A 51 7.28 14.21 14.82
N VAL A 52 8.49 13.64 14.89
CA VAL A 52 9.76 14.40 14.82
C VAL A 52 10.49 14.26 13.48
N ALA A 53 10.02 13.37 12.60
CA ALA A 53 10.60 13.11 11.28
C ALA A 53 10.51 14.34 10.37
N ARG A 54 11.68 14.83 9.92
CA ARG A 54 11.78 16.04 9.09
C ARG A 54 11.71 15.71 7.62
N GLU A 55 12.26 14.57 7.22
CA GLU A 55 12.29 14.13 5.84
C GLU A 55 11.09 13.26 5.48
N GLU A 56 10.64 13.36 4.23
CA GLU A 56 9.53 12.53 3.74
C GLU A 56 9.87 11.04 3.77
N LYS A 57 11.13 10.69 3.50
CA LYS A 57 11.61 9.31 3.58
C LYS A 57 11.53 8.75 4.99
N GLU A 58 11.87 9.55 6.00
CA GLU A 58 11.76 9.17 7.41
C GLU A 58 10.30 8.98 7.80
N ARG A 59 9.42 9.90 7.41
CA ARG A 59 7.97 9.79 7.64
C ARG A 59 7.37 8.54 6.99
N ALA A 60 7.76 8.24 5.75
CA ALA A 60 7.30 7.04 5.05
C ALA A 60 7.77 5.75 5.76
N THR A 61 9.03 5.72 6.23
CA THR A 61 9.58 4.59 6.97
C THR A 61 8.89 4.40 8.32
N ALA A 62 8.68 5.49 9.07
CA ALA A 62 7.95 5.46 10.33
C ALA A 62 6.49 5.02 10.13
N ALA A 63 5.83 5.48 9.07
CA ALA A 63 4.47 5.07 8.72
C ALA A 63 4.40 3.57 8.38
N TYR A 64 5.35 3.05 7.60
CA TYR A 64 5.43 1.62 7.29
C TYR A 64 5.56 0.78 8.56
N ASN A 65 6.52 1.11 9.43
CA ASN A 65 6.75 0.34 10.66
C ASN A 65 5.59 0.44 11.66
N LEU A 66 4.97 1.62 11.76
CA LEU A 66 3.74 1.79 12.54
C LEU A 66 2.62 0.90 11.97
N GLY A 67 2.50 0.81 10.64
CA GLY A 67 1.60 -0.13 9.98
C GLY A 67 1.87 -1.58 10.37
N CYS A 68 3.14 -2.00 10.40
CA CYS A 68 3.53 -3.34 10.85
C CYS A 68 3.11 -3.60 12.31
N ALA A 69 3.38 -2.65 13.22
CA ALA A 69 2.99 -2.79 14.63
C ALA A 69 1.46 -2.87 14.80
N LEU A 70 0.69 -2.10 14.02
CA LEU A 70 -0.78 -2.16 14.05
C LEU A 70 -1.32 -3.46 13.44
N TYR A 71 -0.70 -3.96 12.36
CA TYR A 71 -1.04 -5.23 11.75
C TYR A 71 -0.89 -6.38 12.76
N MET A 72 0.23 -6.42 13.49
CA MET A 72 0.46 -7.44 14.52
C MET A 72 -0.51 -7.35 15.71
N GLN A 73 -1.11 -6.18 15.94
CA GLN A 73 -2.20 -6.00 16.91
C GLN A 73 -3.58 -6.40 16.36
N GLY A 74 -3.69 -6.85 15.12
CA GLY A 74 -4.97 -7.14 14.45
C GLY A 74 -5.73 -5.90 13.99
N LYS A 75 -5.14 -4.71 14.07
CA LYS A 75 -5.74 -3.43 13.66
C LYS A 75 -5.57 -3.21 12.14
N PHE A 76 -6.10 -4.14 11.36
CA PHE A 76 -5.83 -4.24 9.92
C PHE A 76 -6.25 -3.00 9.10
N GLY A 77 -7.35 -2.34 9.48
CA GLY A 77 -7.81 -1.13 8.79
C GLY A 77 -6.86 0.06 8.94
N GLU A 78 -6.34 0.27 10.16
CA GLU A 78 -5.36 1.32 10.43
C GLU A 78 -4.02 0.99 9.75
N ALA A 79 -3.59 -0.29 9.81
CA ALA A 79 -2.40 -0.77 9.13
C ALA A 79 -2.46 -0.53 7.61
N ALA A 80 -3.57 -0.90 6.95
CA ALA A 80 -3.77 -0.70 5.51
C ALA A 80 -3.65 0.79 5.12
N THR A 81 -4.19 1.69 5.94
CA THR A 81 -4.11 3.14 5.69
C THR A 81 -2.67 3.65 5.75
N LEU A 82 -1.87 3.16 6.70
CA LEU A 82 -0.48 3.55 6.84
C LEU A 82 0.42 2.96 5.74
N PHE A 83 0.17 1.70 5.37
CA PHE A 83 0.85 1.08 4.24
C PHE A 83 0.58 1.85 2.94
N ALA A 84 -0.69 2.19 2.66
CA ALA A 84 -1.05 3.00 1.51
C ALA A 84 -0.37 4.38 1.51
N ARG A 85 -0.19 5.01 2.68
CA ARG A 85 0.53 6.28 2.81
C ARG A 85 2.02 6.12 2.52
N SER A 86 2.66 5.11 3.10
CA SER A 86 4.09 4.83 2.92
C SER A 86 4.46 4.37 1.50
N ALA A 87 3.49 3.82 0.77
CA ALA A 87 3.67 3.40 -0.63
C ALA A 87 3.73 4.58 -1.62
N LYS A 88 3.24 5.78 -1.27
CA LYS A 88 3.18 6.91 -2.19
C LYS A 88 4.59 7.41 -2.54
N PRO A 89 4.97 7.47 -3.83
CA PRO A 89 6.20 8.15 -4.22
C PRO A 89 6.03 9.64 -3.93
N GLY A 90 6.99 10.22 -3.19
CA GLY A 90 7.02 11.65 -2.92
C GLY A 90 6.84 12.46 -4.22
N SER A 91 5.91 13.41 -4.20
CA SER A 91 5.61 14.31 -5.30
C SER A 91 6.83 15.20 -5.60
N GLN A 92 7.72 14.76 -6.48
CA GLN A 92 8.56 15.63 -7.30
C GLN A 92 9.01 14.86 -8.56
N ASN A 93 8.59 15.37 -9.71
CA ASN A 93 8.97 14.97 -11.07
C ASN A 93 8.70 13.50 -11.47
N ARG A 94 7.67 13.34 -12.32
CA ARG A 94 7.26 12.12 -13.01
C ARG A 94 8.36 11.48 -13.89
N SER A 95 9.52 12.13 -14.04
CA SER A 95 10.71 11.65 -14.76
C SER A 95 11.81 11.05 -13.87
N MET A 96 11.68 11.08 -12.54
CA MET A 96 12.56 10.35 -11.59
C MET A 96 11.75 9.42 -10.68
N GLN A 97 10.80 8.70 -11.27
CA GLN A 97 9.85 7.86 -10.57
C GLN A 97 10.49 6.55 -10.09
N LEU A 98 11.55 6.61 -9.27
CA LEU A 98 12.17 5.44 -8.61
C LEU A 98 13.16 5.76 -7.46
N ARG A 99 13.27 7.01 -6.97
CA ARG A 99 14.31 7.37 -5.98
C ARG A 99 13.89 8.02 -4.67
N ALA A 100 12.63 8.44 -4.50
CA ALA A 100 12.21 9.19 -3.30
C ALA A 100 11.82 8.31 -2.10
N THR A 101 11.46 7.05 -2.33
CA THR A 101 11.44 5.98 -1.33
C THR A 101 12.47 4.96 -1.76
N THR A 102 13.18 4.31 -0.84
CA THR A 102 13.96 3.11 -1.21
C THR A 102 12.99 2.16 -1.93
N PRO A 103 13.29 1.73 -3.17
CA PRO A 103 12.34 0.94 -3.98
C PRO A 103 11.77 -0.28 -3.24
N THR A 104 12.54 -0.82 -2.29
CA THR A 104 12.15 -1.92 -1.41
C THR A 104 11.03 -1.55 -0.42
N THR A 105 11.05 -0.36 0.17
CA THR A 105 10.05 0.06 1.16
C THR A 105 8.68 0.27 0.52
N SER A 106 8.62 0.91 -0.66
CA SER A 106 7.34 1.14 -1.36
C SER A 106 6.68 -0.18 -1.77
N ILE A 107 7.45 -1.14 -2.29
CA ILE A 107 6.89 -2.45 -2.66
C ILE A 107 6.48 -3.27 -1.43
N ALA A 108 7.27 -3.27 -0.37
CA ALA A 108 6.89 -3.91 0.89
C ALA A 108 5.60 -3.30 1.49
N SER A 109 5.45 -1.97 1.42
CA SER A 109 4.21 -1.29 1.82
C SER A 109 3.02 -1.76 0.98
N ILE A 110 3.16 -1.86 -0.34
CA ILE A 110 2.07 -2.33 -1.22
C ILE A 110 1.71 -3.79 -0.88
N PHE A 111 2.70 -4.65 -0.68
CA PHE A 111 2.50 -6.03 -0.27
C PHE A 111 1.73 -6.12 1.06
N ASN A 112 2.20 -5.42 2.11
CA ASN A 112 1.56 -5.44 3.43
C ASN A 112 0.17 -4.77 3.42
N GLU A 113 -0.08 -3.78 2.55
CA GLU A 113 -1.44 -3.26 2.33
C GLU A 113 -2.36 -4.36 1.79
N GLY A 114 -1.86 -5.18 0.85
CA GLY A 114 -2.55 -6.35 0.33
C GLY A 114 -2.92 -7.35 1.43
N ASP A 115 -1.97 -7.67 2.31
CA ASP A 115 -2.20 -8.56 3.45
C ASP A 115 -3.23 -7.98 4.42
N ALA A 116 -3.10 -6.71 4.78
CA ALA A 116 -4.03 -6.04 5.69
C ALA A 116 -5.47 -6.04 5.13
N LEU A 117 -5.63 -5.76 3.84
CA LEU A 117 -6.93 -5.81 3.16
C LEU A 117 -7.52 -7.23 3.12
N ALA A 118 -6.69 -8.25 2.91
CA ALA A 118 -7.14 -9.65 2.96
C ALA A 118 -7.61 -10.04 4.37
N MET A 119 -6.88 -9.64 5.42
CA MET A 119 -7.28 -9.87 6.80
C MET A 119 -8.59 -9.16 7.14
N MET A 120 -8.78 -7.91 6.70
CA MET A 120 -10.05 -7.20 6.83
C MET A 120 -11.20 -7.96 6.15
N ALA A 121 -10.96 -8.51 4.95
CA ALA A 121 -11.96 -9.27 4.22
C ALA A 121 -12.36 -10.57 4.95
N MET A 122 -11.39 -11.24 5.59
CA MET A 122 -11.66 -12.46 6.35
C MET A 122 -12.53 -12.19 7.60
N GLY A 123 -12.32 -11.05 8.28
CA GLY A 123 -13.12 -10.63 9.44
C GLY A 123 -14.45 -9.96 9.10
N GLU A 124 -14.69 -9.60 7.84
CA GLU A 124 -15.95 -8.97 7.40
C GLU A 124 -17.10 -10.01 7.37
N SER A 125 -18.35 -9.57 7.51
CA SER A 125 -19.53 -10.44 7.39
C SER A 125 -20.28 -10.21 6.08
N SER A 126 -20.28 -8.98 5.59
CA SER A 126 -20.95 -8.63 4.34
C SER A 126 -20.21 -9.19 3.13
N LYS A 127 -20.86 -10.11 2.40
CA LYS A 127 -20.35 -10.67 1.14
C LYS A 127 -19.87 -9.57 0.18
N ALA A 128 -20.67 -8.52 0.00
CA ALA A 128 -20.32 -7.41 -0.90
C ALA A 128 -19.02 -6.71 -0.46
N ARG A 129 -18.85 -6.49 0.85
CA ARG A 129 -17.67 -5.81 1.37
C ARG A 129 -16.43 -6.72 1.37
N LYS A 130 -16.59 -8.02 1.63
CA LYS A 130 -15.53 -9.03 1.40
C LYS A 130 -15.00 -8.99 -0.02
N THR A 131 -15.90 -9.03 -1.00
CA THR A 131 -15.56 -8.99 -2.42
C THR A 131 -14.76 -7.73 -2.77
N ILE A 132 -15.14 -6.56 -2.24
CA ILE A 132 -14.39 -5.30 -2.46
C ILE A 132 -12.98 -5.39 -1.88
N LEU A 133 -12.85 -5.83 -0.62
CA LEU A 133 -11.56 -5.90 0.08
C LEU A 133 -10.61 -6.92 -0.57
N PHE A 134 -11.11 -8.11 -0.95
CA PHE A 134 -10.30 -9.10 -1.65
C PHE A 134 -9.88 -8.62 -3.05
N ARG A 135 -10.73 -7.92 -3.80
CA ARG A 135 -10.32 -7.31 -5.08
C ARG A 135 -9.23 -6.25 -4.88
N GLN A 136 -9.34 -5.43 -3.84
CA GLN A 136 -8.30 -4.44 -3.52
C GLN A 136 -6.98 -5.14 -3.15
N SER A 137 -7.04 -6.18 -2.32
CA SER A 137 -5.88 -7.00 -1.94
C SER A 137 -5.20 -7.64 -3.16
N LEU A 138 -5.96 -8.26 -4.07
CA LEU A 138 -5.43 -8.82 -5.33
C LEU A 138 -4.72 -7.77 -6.19
N ASN A 139 -5.27 -6.56 -6.26
CA ASN A 139 -4.66 -5.48 -7.02
C ASN A 139 -3.31 -5.07 -6.42
N ARG A 140 -3.17 -5.11 -5.09
CA ARG A 140 -1.90 -4.85 -4.41
C ARG A 140 -0.86 -5.93 -4.74
N PHE A 141 -1.19 -7.21 -4.59
CA PHE A 141 -0.26 -8.28 -4.96
C PHE A 141 0.07 -8.28 -6.46
N LYS A 142 -0.90 -7.99 -7.34
CA LYS A 142 -0.65 -7.79 -8.78
C LYS A 142 0.38 -6.69 -9.01
N THR A 143 0.26 -5.55 -8.31
CA THR A 143 1.23 -4.45 -8.40
C THR A 143 2.63 -4.88 -7.96
N VAL A 144 2.74 -5.68 -6.89
CA VAL A 144 4.02 -6.27 -6.45
C VAL A 144 4.59 -7.16 -7.55
N LEU A 145 3.79 -8.09 -8.10
CA LEU A 145 4.23 -9.05 -9.12
C LEU A 145 4.59 -8.40 -10.46
N LEU A 146 3.98 -7.27 -10.81
CA LEU A 146 4.39 -6.49 -11.99
C LEU A 146 5.77 -5.84 -11.81
N THR A 147 6.16 -5.56 -10.57
CA THR A 147 7.47 -4.95 -10.25
C THR A 147 8.54 -6.01 -9.93
N GLN A 148 8.14 -7.08 -9.23
CA GLN A 148 8.99 -8.17 -8.76
C GLN A 148 8.33 -9.51 -9.12
N PRO A 149 8.42 -9.95 -10.39
CA PRO A 149 7.76 -11.19 -10.84
C PRO A 149 8.27 -12.47 -10.15
N GLY A 150 9.42 -12.41 -9.49
CA GLY A 150 10.02 -13.49 -8.71
C GLY A 150 9.53 -13.58 -7.26
N ASP A 151 8.74 -12.62 -6.78
CA ASP A 151 8.25 -12.58 -5.39
C ASP A 151 7.31 -13.77 -5.12
N GLY A 152 7.80 -14.74 -4.34
CA GLY A 152 7.09 -15.98 -4.03
C GLY A 152 5.90 -15.77 -3.09
N ASP A 153 6.06 -14.87 -2.12
CA ASP A 153 5.01 -14.57 -1.14
C ASP A 153 3.84 -13.87 -1.81
N ALA A 154 4.13 -12.90 -2.69
CA ALA A 154 3.10 -12.21 -3.47
C ALA A 154 2.34 -13.17 -4.40
N LYS A 155 3.02 -14.17 -4.98
CA LYS A 155 2.36 -15.23 -5.78
C LYS A 155 1.41 -16.07 -4.94
N ILE A 156 1.87 -16.52 -3.78
CA ILE A 156 1.07 -17.35 -2.86
C ILE A 156 -0.15 -16.56 -2.37
N ASN A 157 0.05 -15.32 -1.90
CA ASN A 157 -1.04 -14.51 -1.37
C ASN A 157 -2.03 -14.09 -2.46
N TYR A 158 -1.56 -13.78 -3.67
CA TYR A 158 -2.42 -13.56 -4.83
C TYR A 158 -3.32 -14.77 -5.11
N GLU A 159 -2.74 -15.98 -5.13
CA GLU A 159 -3.49 -17.19 -5.40
C GLU A 159 -4.52 -17.49 -4.31
N ILE A 160 -4.15 -17.34 -3.03
CA ILE A 160 -5.06 -17.54 -1.89
C ILE A 160 -6.25 -16.60 -2.01
N VAL A 161 -6.01 -15.29 -2.20
CA VAL A 161 -7.09 -14.31 -2.29
C VAL A 161 -7.94 -14.52 -3.54
N SER A 162 -7.33 -14.95 -4.66
CA SER A 162 -8.07 -15.23 -5.90
C SER A 162 -9.07 -16.36 -5.73
N ARG A 163 -8.71 -17.41 -4.97
CA ARG A 163 -9.61 -18.52 -4.65
C ARG A 163 -10.78 -18.07 -3.79
N TYR A 164 -10.51 -17.34 -2.71
CA TYR A 164 -11.58 -16.77 -1.88
C TYR A 164 -12.54 -15.89 -2.68
N LEU A 165 -12.01 -15.04 -3.56
CA LEU A 165 -12.84 -14.18 -4.39
C LEU A 165 -13.72 -15.00 -5.34
N ARG A 166 -13.17 -16.05 -5.96
CA ARG A 166 -13.94 -16.95 -6.84
C ARG A 166 -15.04 -17.66 -6.08
N GLU A 167 -14.78 -18.18 -4.89
CA GLU A 167 -15.79 -18.82 -4.04
C GLU A 167 -16.93 -17.87 -3.69
N LEU A 168 -16.63 -16.59 -3.44
CA LEU A 168 -17.66 -15.58 -3.21
C LEU A 168 -18.47 -15.30 -4.49
N GLU A 169 -17.85 -15.28 -5.66
CA GLU A 169 -18.50 -14.90 -6.92
C GLU A 169 -19.23 -16.05 -7.61
N THR A 170 -18.85 -17.31 -7.31
CA THR A 170 -19.49 -18.48 -7.91
C THR A 170 -20.80 -18.78 -7.17
N PRO A 171 -21.94 -18.89 -7.86
CA PRO A 171 -23.17 -19.38 -7.25
C PRO A 171 -22.97 -20.83 -6.80
N GLU A 172 -23.44 -21.18 -5.59
CA GLU A 172 -23.28 -22.50 -4.96
C GLU A 172 -23.58 -23.65 -5.92
N LYS A 173 -22.54 -24.19 -6.56
CA LYS A 173 -22.53 -25.56 -7.08
C LYS A 173 -21.44 -26.29 -6.33
N LYS A 174 -21.84 -27.31 -5.56
CA LYS A 174 -20.98 -28.25 -4.83
C LYS A 174 -19.76 -28.62 -5.69
N SER A 175 -18.62 -27.99 -5.45
CA SER A 175 -17.38 -28.23 -6.18
C SER A 175 -16.54 -29.24 -5.43
N SER A 176 -16.28 -30.37 -6.10
CA SER A 176 -15.34 -31.39 -5.66
C SER A 176 -13.92 -30.81 -5.51
N PRO A 177 -13.10 -31.32 -4.57
CA PRO A 177 -11.79 -30.75 -4.28
C PRO A 177 -10.85 -30.94 -5.48
N GLN A 178 -10.41 -29.84 -6.08
CA GLN A 178 -9.32 -29.84 -7.07
C GLN A 178 -7.96 -29.96 -6.37
N PRO A 179 -7.01 -30.74 -6.91
CA PRO A 179 -5.71 -30.94 -6.27
C PRO A 179 -4.82 -29.70 -6.36
N LEU A 180 -4.10 -29.44 -5.26
CA LEU A 180 -2.98 -28.51 -5.15
C LEU A 180 -1.88 -28.93 -6.14
N SER A 181 -1.80 -28.30 -7.31
CA SER A 181 -0.69 -28.53 -8.25
C SER A 181 -0.08 -27.20 -8.75
N GLY A 182 1.25 -27.11 -8.64
CA GLY A 182 2.15 -26.26 -9.43
C GLY A 182 1.89 -24.75 -9.43
N ILE A 183 2.28 -24.05 -8.36
CA ILE A 183 2.07 -22.60 -8.16
C ILE A 183 2.77 -21.72 -9.22
N SER A 184 3.88 -22.16 -9.84
CA SER A 184 4.73 -21.25 -10.62
C SER A 184 4.23 -20.94 -12.05
N ASN A 185 3.78 -21.94 -12.81
CA ASN A 185 3.47 -21.72 -14.24
C ASN A 185 2.04 -21.22 -14.49
N ASN A 186 1.14 -21.41 -13.52
CA ASN A 186 -0.30 -21.12 -13.67
C ASN A 186 -0.67 -19.66 -13.32
N ILE A 187 0.14 -18.97 -12.51
CA ILE A 187 -0.17 -17.61 -12.06
C ILE A 187 -0.01 -16.57 -13.18
N THR A 188 1.01 -16.71 -14.03
CA THR A 188 1.26 -15.80 -15.16
C THR A 188 0.09 -15.78 -16.15
N ASP A 189 -0.41 -16.97 -16.51
CA ASP A 189 -1.56 -17.12 -17.42
C ASP A 189 -2.82 -16.50 -16.82
N ARG A 190 -3.07 -16.70 -15.52
CA ARG A 190 -4.20 -16.07 -14.83
C ARG A 190 -4.08 -14.55 -14.70
N LEU A 191 -2.87 -14.03 -14.47
CA LEU A 191 -2.63 -12.58 -14.46
C LEU A 191 -2.95 -11.96 -15.83
N LEU A 192 -2.55 -12.65 -16.91
CA LEU A 192 -2.86 -12.27 -18.29
C LEU A 192 -4.37 -12.34 -18.57
N ASP A 193 -5.04 -13.42 -18.15
CA ASP A 193 -6.48 -13.57 -18.34
C ASP A 193 -7.29 -12.54 -17.55
N ASN A 194 -6.91 -12.27 -16.30
CA ASN A 194 -7.53 -11.20 -15.51
C ASN A 194 -7.29 -9.82 -16.14
N ALA A 195 -6.09 -9.55 -16.66
CA ALA A 195 -5.80 -8.30 -17.39
C ALA A 195 -6.68 -8.16 -18.65
N ARG A 196 -6.89 -9.25 -19.39
CA ARG A 196 -7.80 -9.27 -20.55
C ARG A 196 -9.26 -9.04 -20.15
N GLN A 197 -9.70 -9.63 -19.05
CA GLN A 197 -11.05 -9.41 -18.52
C GLN A 197 -11.24 -7.94 -18.07
N ASP A 198 -10.28 -7.38 -17.34
CA ASP A 198 -10.28 -5.96 -16.94
C ASP A 198 -10.40 -5.06 -18.18
N GLU A 199 -9.57 -5.29 -19.20
CA GLU A 199 -9.60 -4.57 -20.46
C GLU A 199 -10.95 -4.69 -21.17
N SER A 200 -11.49 -5.90 -21.28
CA SER A 200 -12.81 -6.14 -21.89
C SER A 200 -13.93 -5.40 -21.14
N SER A 201 -13.87 -5.34 -19.81
CA SER A 201 -14.87 -4.64 -18.98
C SER A 201 -14.81 -3.12 -19.16
N ILE A 202 -13.63 -2.57 -19.41
CA ILE A 202 -13.43 -1.15 -19.72
C ILE A 202 -13.95 -0.85 -21.12
N MET A 203 -13.65 -1.71 -22.09
CA MET A 203 -14.08 -1.57 -23.48
C MET A 203 -15.60 -1.72 -23.66
N GLN A 204 -16.26 -2.49 -22.79
CA GLN A 204 -17.72 -2.63 -22.78
C GLN A 204 -18.44 -1.47 -22.07
N ARG A 205 -17.73 -0.55 -21.40
CA ARG A 205 -18.35 0.66 -20.85
C ARG A 205 -18.46 1.72 -21.96
N PRO A 206 -19.68 2.10 -22.40
CA PRO A 206 -19.81 3.17 -23.37
C PRO A 206 -19.23 4.48 -22.78
N PRO A 207 -18.60 5.32 -23.61
CA PRO A 207 -18.06 6.60 -23.15
C PRO A 207 -19.19 7.41 -22.52
N ARG A 208 -18.98 7.83 -21.27
CA ARG A 208 -19.93 8.67 -20.53
C ARG A 208 -19.87 10.08 -21.13
N ILE A 209 -20.58 10.29 -22.24
CA ILE A 209 -20.79 11.61 -22.83
C ILE A 209 -21.55 12.42 -21.78
N LYS A 210 -20.88 13.39 -21.16
CA LYS A 210 -21.56 14.42 -20.38
C LYS A 210 -22.42 15.22 -21.37
N ALA A 211 -23.73 15.01 -21.34
CA ALA A 211 -24.67 15.83 -22.09
C ALA A 211 -24.50 17.30 -21.63
N PRO A 212 -24.36 18.26 -22.56
CA PRO A 212 -24.34 19.67 -22.19
C PRO A 212 -25.68 20.08 -21.60
N ALA A 213 -25.63 20.89 -20.54
CA ALA A 213 -26.78 21.41 -19.85
C ALA A 213 -27.70 22.17 -20.84
N ASN A 214 -28.96 21.74 -20.86
CA ASN A 214 -30.07 22.34 -21.58
C ASN A 214 -30.16 23.83 -21.24
N ARG A 215 -29.70 24.72 -22.14
CA ARG A 215 -30.05 26.15 -22.11
C ARG A 215 -31.35 26.32 -22.88
N GLY A 216 -32.31 26.92 -22.20
CA GLY A 216 -33.70 27.03 -22.61
C GLY A 216 -33.92 27.70 -23.96
N ASN A 217 -35.02 27.27 -24.57
CA ASN A 217 -35.80 27.98 -25.57
C ASN A 217 -35.86 29.48 -25.28
N HIS A 218 -35.50 30.30 -26.27
CA HIS A 218 -36.38 31.37 -26.72
C HIS A 218 -36.16 31.65 -28.21
N ASN A 219 -37.32 31.72 -28.89
CA ASN A 219 -37.59 32.24 -30.22
C ASN A 219 -36.62 33.32 -30.71
N GLU A 220 -36.26 33.26 -31.99
CA GLU A 220 -36.77 34.26 -32.95
C GLU A 220 -36.75 33.69 -34.37
N LYS A 221 -37.91 33.80 -35.01
CA LYS A 221 -38.07 33.70 -36.47
C LYS A 221 -37.45 34.96 -37.06
N ASP A 222 -36.73 34.81 -38.15
CA ASP A 222 -36.93 35.69 -39.29
C ASP A 222 -36.70 34.86 -40.57
N TRP A 223 -37.78 34.88 -41.38
CA TRP A 223 -37.93 34.55 -42.80
C TRP A 223 -36.71 34.04 -43.57
#